data_AF-A0ABD1W0V1-F1
#
_entry.id   AF-A0ABD1W0V1-F1
#
_cell.length_a   1.000
_cell.length_b   1.000
_cell.length_c   1.000
_cell.angle_alpha   90.00
_cell.angle_beta   90.00
_cell.angle_gamma   90.00
#
_symmetry.space_group_name_H-M   'P 1'
#
loop_
_entity.id
_entity.type
_entity.pdbx_description
1 polymer ?
#
loop_
_entity_poly.entity_id
_entity_poly.type
_entity_poly.pdbx_seq_one_letter_code
_entity_poly.pdbx_strand_id
1 'polypeptide(L)'
;MKFMKLGSRPDTFYTTEAVRSVSSEVSSDLIVQVKGNRYLLHRFPLLSKSLRLQRLCYENPETSQHQIVQIPDFPGGIESFELCAKFCYGITITLSAYNIVAVRCAAEYLQMTEDVEKGNLIYKLEVFFNSCVLHGWRDSIVTLQSTKAFGVWAEDLGITSRCIQAIASKVLAHPSKVSLSHSYSRRGRDDISCNGSESMRHKPTTQGWWAEDIAELGIDLYWRTMIAIKSGGKVPSNLIGDALRIYASRWLPNLSKYVNIEKEAESDHELDSTREVTSKHRLLLESIISLLPAEKGAVSSSFLLKLLKAVNIVKASSSTKMELARRVGIQLEDATC
;
A
#
# COMPACT_ATOMS: atom_id res chain seq x y z
N MET A 1 -11.84 -0.78 9.78
CA MET A 1 -10.59 -0.01 9.79
C MET A 1 -10.55 0.85 11.04
N LYS A 2 -9.39 0.94 11.68
CA LYS A 2 -9.22 1.74 12.90
C LYS A 2 -8.91 3.20 12.53
N PHE A 3 -9.38 4.12 13.36
CA PHE A 3 -9.15 5.55 13.21
C PHE A 3 -8.59 6.13 14.49
N MET A 4 -7.70 7.11 14.38
CA MET A 4 -7.25 7.94 15.48
C MET A 4 -7.65 9.39 15.22
N LYS A 5 -8.29 10.02 16.21
CA LYS A 5 -8.56 11.46 16.18
C LYS A 5 -7.53 12.17 17.06
N LEU A 6 -6.93 13.23 16.55
CA LEU A 6 -6.02 14.10 17.30
C LEU A 6 -6.55 15.53 17.27
N GLY A 7 -6.46 16.26 18.39
CA GLY A 7 -7.02 17.60 18.51
C GLY A 7 -8.42 17.62 19.11
N SER A 8 -8.87 18.80 19.50
CA SER A 8 -10.17 19.02 20.14
C SER A 8 -10.95 20.19 19.55
N ARG A 9 -10.29 21.05 18.77
CA ARG A 9 -10.93 22.22 18.16
C ARG A 9 -11.67 21.83 16.87
N PRO A 10 -12.76 22.52 16.53
CA PRO A 10 -13.44 22.34 15.26
C PRO A 10 -12.57 22.82 14.09
N ASP A 11 -12.93 22.42 12.88
CA ASP A 11 -12.23 22.87 11.68
C ASP A 11 -12.59 24.33 11.36
N THR A 12 -11.59 25.21 11.44
CA THR A 12 -11.72 26.63 11.16
C THR A 12 -11.05 27.05 9.85
N PHE A 13 -10.56 26.08 9.06
CA PHE A 13 -10.01 26.37 7.73
C PHE A 13 -11.13 26.68 6.74
N TYR A 14 -10.99 27.78 6.01
CA TYR A 14 -11.91 28.17 4.93
C TYR A 14 -11.12 28.60 3.69
N THR A 15 -11.80 28.65 2.55
CA THR A 15 -11.20 29.04 1.28
C THR A 15 -11.89 30.28 0.74
N THR A 16 -11.11 31.30 0.37
CA THR A 16 -11.58 32.53 -0.28
C THR A 16 -10.68 32.79 -1.48
N GLU A 17 -11.25 32.91 -2.68
CA GLU A 17 -10.51 33.27 -3.91
C GLU A 17 -9.22 32.45 -4.14
N ALA A 18 -9.31 31.12 -3.98
CA ALA A 18 -8.18 30.17 -4.10
C ALA A 18 -7.06 30.31 -3.04
N VAL A 19 -7.30 31.08 -1.97
CA VAL A 19 -6.43 31.16 -0.79
C VAL A 19 -7.09 30.43 0.37
N ARG A 20 -6.33 29.57 1.05
CA ARG A 20 -6.77 28.81 2.22
C ARG A 20 -6.38 29.57 3.49
N SER A 21 -7.32 29.83 4.38
CA SER A 21 -7.09 30.67 5.57
C SER A 21 -7.67 30.02 6.82
N VAL A 22 -7.20 30.44 7.99
CA VAL A 22 -7.72 29.99 9.29
C VAL A 22 -8.54 31.11 9.93
N SER A 23 -9.78 30.82 10.33
CA SER A 23 -10.61 31.80 11.05
C SER A 23 -10.01 32.08 12.42
N SER A 24 -9.69 33.34 12.66
CA SER A 24 -8.99 33.85 13.84
C SER A 24 -9.36 35.31 14.08
N GLU A 25 -9.34 35.75 15.33
CA GLU A 25 -9.52 37.16 15.71
C GLU A 25 -8.28 38.01 15.38
N VAL A 26 -7.15 37.36 15.11
CA VAL A 26 -5.86 37.98 14.79
C VAL A 26 -5.59 37.85 13.29
N SER A 27 -4.93 38.86 12.71
CA SER A 27 -4.45 38.81 11.32
C SER A 27 -3.36 37.76 11.14
N SER A 28 -3.37 37.06 10.01
CA SER A 28 -2.29 36.15 9.61
C SER A 28 -0.96 36.89 9.51
N ASP A 29 0.14 36.26 9.89
CA ASP A 29 1.50 36.81 9.85
C ASP A 29 2.49 35.91 9.08
N LEU A 30 1.97 34.85 8.45
CA LEU A 30 2.71 33.87 7.67
C LEU A 30 1.92 33.38 6.46
N ILE A 31 2.55 33.37 5.30
CA ILE A 31 2.02 32.78 4.07
C ILE A 31 2.85 31.56 3.73
N VAL A 32 2.23 30.38 3.65
CA VAL A 32 2.89 29.16 3.18
C VAL A 32 2.33 28.77 1.83
N GLN A 33 3.20 28.55 0.84
CA GLN A 33 2.80 28.12 -0.50
C GLN A 33 3.20 26.67 -0.74
N VAL A 34 2.21 25.80 -0.99
CA VAL A 34 2.41 24.37 -1.25
C VAL A 34 1.81 24.01 -2.60
N LYS A 35 2.63 23.54 -3.54
CA LYS A 35 2.21 23.18 -4.91
C LYS A 35 1.31 24.25 -5.55
N GLY A 36 1.71 25.52 -5.45
CA GLY A 36 0.96 26.65 -6.00
C GLY A 36 -0.19 27.18 -5.13
N ASN A 37 -0.70 26.39 -4.17
CA ASN A 37 -1.78 26.81 -3.26
C ASN A 37 -1.23 27.65 -2.11
N ARG A 38 -1.90 28.76 -1.80
CA ARG A 38 -1.49 29.70 -0.75
C ARG A 38 -2.29 29.47 0.52
N TYR A 39 -1.58 29.44 1.64
CA TYR A 39 -2.13 29.31 2.98
C TYR A 39 -1.81 30.55 3.81
N LEU A 40 -2.82 31.29 4.27
CA LEU A 40 -2.68 32.37 5.24
C LEU A 40 -2.79 31.79 6.65
N LEU A 41 -1.66 31.76 7.35
CA LEU A 41 -1.47 31.08 8.62
C LEU A 41 -0.83 32.03 9.65
N HIS A 42 -0.66 31.50 10.85
CA HIS A 42 -0.07 32.17 11.99
C HIS A 42 1.26 31.49 12.34
N ARG A 43 2.29 32.29 12.64
CA ARG A 43 3.62 31.78 13.00
C ARG A 43 3.55 30.95 14.27
N PHE A 44 2.95 31.48 15.34
CA PHE A 44 3.00 30.85 16.65
C PHE A 44 2.53 29.38 16.66
N PRO A 45 1.34 29.01 16.13
CA PRO A 45 0.91 27.61 16.11
C PRO A 45 1.82 26.69 15.28
N LEU A 46 2.33 27.15 14.14
CA LEU A 46 3.17 26.32 13.28
C LEU A 46 4.59 26.20 13.82
N LEU A 47 5.20 27.32 14.20
CA LEU A 47 6.59 27.37 14.65
C LEU A 47 6.77 26.64 15.97
N SER A 48 5.79 26.66 16.87
CA SER A 48 5.84 25.89 18.13
C SER A 48 5.88 24.37 17.93
N LYS A 49 5.67 23.85 16.72
CA LYS A 49 5.58 22.40 16.45
C LYS A 49 6.41 21.91 15.26
N SER A 50 6.93 22.81 14.43
CA SER A 50 7.73 22.46 13.24
C SER A 50 9.09 23.15 13.26
N LEU A 51 10.15 22.36 13.49
CA LEU A 51 11.51 22.85 13.46
C LEU A 51 11.92 23.32 12.06
N ARG A 52 11.44 22.68 11.00
CA ARG A 52 11.76 23.11 9.64
C ARG A 52 11.13 24.46 9.30
N LEU A 53 9.88 24.71 9.69
CA LEU A 53 9.26 26.01 9.49
C LEU A 53 9.96 27.09 10.32
N GLN A 54 10.43 26.79 11.54
CA GLN A 54 11.24 27.73 12.33
C GLN A 54 12.48 28.17 11.55
N ARG A 55 13.24 27.23 10.99
CA ARG A 55 14.44 27.54 10.20
C ARG A 55 14.12 28.36 8.95
N LEU A 56 13.13 27.93 8.16
CA LEU A 56 12.71 28.64 6.96
C LEU A 56 12.27 30.08 7.28
N CYS A 57 11.60 30.27 8.42
CA CYS A 57 11.18 31.61 8.86
C CYS A 57 12.36 32.45 9.41
N TYR A 58 13.39 31.81 9.95
CA TYR A 58 14.58 32.51 10.47
C TYR A 58 15.55 32.93 9.36
N GLU A 59 15.75 32.07 8.35
CA GLU A 59 16.70 32.27 7.26
C GLU A 59 16.27 33.37 6.27
N ASN A 60 14.97 33.64 6.16
CA ASN A 60 14.43 34.69 5.29
C ASN A 60 13.59 35.70 6.09
N PRO A 61 14.18 36.52 6.95
CA PRO A 61 13.45 37.55 7.69
C PRO A 61 12.96 38.63 6.71
N GLU A 62 11.76 38.44 6.16
CA GLU A 62 11.11 39.43 5.31
C GLU A 62 10.85 40.72 6.11
N THR A 63 11.21 41.88 5.55
CA THR A 63 10.88 43.22 6.07
C THR A 63 9.40 43.60 5.89
N SER A 64 8.64 42.78 5.17
CA SER A 64 7.22 42.97 4.87
C SER A 64 6.32 42.46 5.99
N GLN A 65 5.07 42.94 6.04
CA GLN A 65 4.07 42.58 7.05
C GLN A 65 3.73 41.07 7.08
N HIS A 66 3.93 40.36 5.96
CA HIS A 66 3.72 38.91 5.85
C HIS A 66 4.97 38.24 5.27
N GLN A 67 5.48 37.23 5.95
CA GLN A 67 6.58 36.40 5.46
C GLN A 67 6.03 35.29 4.56
N ILE A 68 6.68 35.06 3.42
CA ILE A 68 6.27 34.05 2.44
C ILE A 68 7.25 32.89 2.46
N VAL A 69 6.76 31.68 2.73
CA VAL A 69 7.53 30.43 2.72
C VAL A 69 7.02 29.54 1.59
N GLN A 70 7.89 29.21 0.64
CA GLN A 70 7.55 28.34 -0.49
C GLN A 70 8.05 26.92 -0.28
N ILE A 71 7.17 25.95 -0.47
CA ILE A 71 7.45 24.53 -0.32
C ILE A 71 6.84 23.77 -1.52
N PRO A 72 7.49 23.81 -2.70
CA PRO A 72 6.94 23.23 -3.92
C PRO A 72 6.81 21.70 -3.83
N ASP A 73 7.83 21.02 -3.29
CA ASP A 73 7.92 19.56 -3.27
C ASP A 73 7.50 18.96 -1.92
N PHE A 74 6.31 19.35 -1.44
CA PHE A 74 5.80 18.83 -0.17
C PHE A 74 5.31 17.37 -0.30
N PRO A 75 5.81 16.43 0.53
CA PRO A 75 5.38 15.04 0.46
C PRO A 75 3.90 14.91 0.84
N GLY A 76 3.14 14.25 -0.04
CA GLY A 76 1.70 14.04 0.16
C GLY A 76 0.86 15.28 -0.18
N GLY A 77 1.49 16.32 -0.72
CA GLY A 77 0.83 17.50 -1.27
C GLY A 77 0.02 18.30 -0.24
N ILE A 78 -0.95 19.04 -0.76
CA ILE A 78 -1.75 19.99 0.02
C ILE A 78 -2.57 19.32 1.12
N GLU A 79 -3.05 18.09 0.89
CA GLU A 79 -3.86 17.34 1.87
C GLU A 79 -3.04 16.99 3.12
N SER A 80 -1.80 16.52 2.91
CA SER A 80 -0.91 16.15 4.02
C SER A 80 -0.41 17.38 4.76
N PHE A 81 -0.15 18.48 4.04
CA PHE A 81 0.20 19.75 4.65
C PHE A 81 -0.95 20.29 5.52
N GLU A 82 -2.17 20.29 5.00
CA GLU A 82 -3.34 20.77 5.74
C GLU A 82 -3.58 19.95 7.01
N LEU A 83 -3.37 18.62 6.99
CA LEU A 83 -3.43 17.79 8.20
C LEU A 83 -2.35 18.17 9.23
N CYS A 84 -1.11 18.42 8.79
CA CYS A 84 -0.04 18.87 9.68
C CYS A 84 -0.34 20.27 10.25
N ALA A 85 -0.83 21.19 9.42
CA ALA A 85 -1.21 22.53 9.85
C ALA A 85 -2.36 22.46 10.86
N LYS A 86 -3.44 21.72 10.58
CA LYS A 86 -4.55 21.52 11.51
C LYS A 86 -4.09 20.96 12.86
N PHE A 87 -3.19 19.97 12.85
CA PHE A 87 -2.56 19.49 14.08
C PHE A 87 -1.86 20.62 14.85
N CYS A 88 -1.17 21.51 14.15
CA CYS A 88 -0.50 22.65 14.78
C CYS A 88 -1.46 23.61 15.48
N TYR A 89 -2.66 23.82 14.92
CA TYR A 89 -3.71 24.64 15.53
C TYR A 89 -4.51 23.93 16.63
N GLY A 90 -4.23 22.63 16.90
CA GLY A 90 -5.04 21.80 17.79
C GLY A 90 -6.43 21.46 17.22
N ILE A 91 -6.61 21.66 15.91
CA ILE A 91 -7.82 21.29 15.17
C ILE A 91 -7.88 19.77 15.05
N THR A 92 -9.08 19.24 15.15
CA THR A 92 -9.32 17.81 15.08
C THR A 92 -8.96 17.26 13.70
N ILE A 93 -7.97 16.37 13.64
CA ILE A 93 -7.59 15.59 12.45
C ILE A 93 -7.94 14.12 12.64
N THR A 94 -8.27 13.44 11.54
CA THR A 94 -8.57 12.01 11.54
C THR A 94 -7.51 11.24 10.75
N LEU A 95 -6.91 10.25 11.40
CA LEU A 95 -5.84 9.41 10.87
C LEU A 95 -6.32 7.97 10.70
N SER A 96 -5.90 7.34 9.61
CA SER A 96 -6.26 5.97 9.21
C SER A 96 -5.16 5.34 8.38
N ALA A 97 -5.32 4.06 8.02
CA ALA A 97 -4.40 3.36 7.12
C ALA A 97 -4.21 4.06 5.75
N TYR A 98 -5.20 4.83 5.27
CA TYR A 98 -5.14 5.51 3.97
C TYR A 98 -4.24 6.73 3.94
N ASN A 99 -4.13 7.46 5.05
CA ASN A 99 -3.42 8.74 5.08
C ASN A 99 -2.18 8.72 5.97
N ILE A 100 -1.98 7.69 6.79
CA ILE A 100 -0.86 7.64 7.74
C ILE A 100 0.51 7.76 7.08
N VAL A 101 0.73 7.13 5.92
CA VAL A 101 2.01 7.20 5.20
C VAL A 101 2.28 8.63 4.76
N ALA A 102 1.30 9.28 4.14
CA ALA A 102 1.42 10.63 3.63
C ALA A 102 1.69 11.64 4.76
N VAL A 103 0.93 11.54 5.85
CA VAL A 103 1.10 12.41 7.02
C VAL A 103 2.42 12.13 7.74
N ARG A 104 2.88 10.87 7.82
CA ARG A 104 4.17 10.53 8.42
C ARG A 104 5.35 11.10 7.63
N CYS A 105 5.29 11.09 6.30
CA CYS A 105 6.28 11.72 5.43
C CYS A 105 6.24 13.26 5.55
N ALA A 106 5.04 13.84 5.58
CA ALA A 106 4.84 15.28 5.79
C ALA A 106 5.37 15.77 7.15
N ALA A 107 5.09 15.02 8.22
CA ALA A 107 5.57 15.31 9.56
C ALA A 107 7.09 15.20 9.65
N GLU A 108 7.71 14.21 8.98
CA GLU A 108 9.16 14.08 8.86
C GLU A 108 9.77 15.30 8.15
N TYR A 109 9.20 15.67 6.99
CA TYR A 109 9.64 16.84 6.24
C TYR A 109 9.60 18.11 7.10
N LEU A 110 8.50 18.32 7.82
CA LEU A 110 8.31 19.47 8.72
C LEU A 110 9.09 19.36 10.03
N GLN A 111 9.75 18.22 10.30
CA GLN A 111 10.49 17.92 11.52
C GLN A 111 9.64 18.16 12.77
N MET A 112 8.45 17.53 12.80
CA MET A 112 7.50 17.59 13.91
C MET A 112 7.85 16.54 14.97
N THR A 113 9.04 16.66 15.56
CA THR A 113 9.63 15.71 16.52
C THR A 113 9.30 16.09 17.97
N GLU A 114 9.58 15.17 18.90
CA GLU A 114 9.42 15.42 20.34
C GLU A 114 10.44 16.41 20.92
N ASP A 115 11.51 16.72 20.18
CA ASP A 115 12.48 17.74 20.56
C ASP A 115 11.86 19.14 20.56
N VAL A 116 10.80 19.34 19.78
CA VAL A 116 10.07 20.62 19.67
C VAL A 116 8.92 20.68 20.67
N GLU A 117 8.10 19.62 20.73
CA GLU A 117 6.94 19.53 21.62
C GLU A 117 6.78 18.07 22.08
N LYS A 118 6.64 17.83 23.39
CA LYS A 118 6.40 16.48 23.90
C LYS A 118 5.11 15.89 23.29
N GLY A 119 5.20 14.69 22.72
CA GLY A 119 4.08 14.08 22.01
C GLY A 119 3.69 14.80 20.72
N ASN A 120 4.65 15.37 19.99
CA ASN A 120 4.41 15.94 18.66
C ASN A 120 3.88 14.89 17.66
N LEU A 121 3.56 15.33 16.45
CA LEU A 121 2.85 14.54 15.44
C LEU A 121 3.57 13.23 15.08
N ILE A 122 4.90 13.25 14.89
CA ILE A 122 5.66 12.03 14.54
C ILE A 122 5.46 10.95 15.61
N TYR A 123 5.62 11.30 16.89
CA TYR A 123 5.44 10.36 17.99
C TYR A 123 4.03 9.77 18.01
N LYS A 124 3.00 10.61 17.89
CA LYS A 124 1.61 10.16 17.88
C LYS A 124 1.32 9.22 16.70
N LEU A 125 1.88 9.51 15.53
CA LEU A 125 1.77 8.65 14.35
C LEU A 125 2.46 7.31 14.56
N GLU A 126 3.66 7.28 15.13
CA GLU A 126 4.39 6.04 15.43
C GLU A 126 3.63 5.17 16.44
N VAL A 127 3.06 5.76 17.49
CA VAL A 127 2.22 5.03 18.45
C VAL A 127 1.02 4.40 17.75
N PHE A 128 0.30 5.15 16.91
CA PHE A 128 -0.85 4.63 16.18
C PHE A 128 -0.47 3.57 15.15
N PHE A 129 0.63 3.77 14.43
CA PHE A 129 1.14 2.81 13.45
C PHE A 129 1.45 1.48 14.12
N ASN A 130 2.25 1.51 15.20
CA ASN A 130 2.69 0.29 15.88
C ASN A 130 1.55 -0.41 16.63
N SER A 131 0.72 0.33 17.37
CA SER A 131 -0.32 -0.27 18.23
C SER A 131 -1.64 -0.62 17.52
N CYS A 132 -1.97 0.04 16.42
CA CYS A 132 -3.24 -0.14 15.73
C CYS A 132 -3.08 -0.65 14.31
N VAL A 133 -2.32 0.06 13.47
CA VAL A 133 -2.23 -0.22 12.03
C VAL A 133 -1.54 -1.57 11.77
N LEU A 134 -0.35 -1.76 12.33
CA LEU A 134 0.41 -3.01 12.19
C LEU A 134 -0.29 -4.22 12.83
N HIS A 135 -1.28 -4.01 13.69
CA HIS A 135 -2.08 -5.08 14.29
C HIS A 135 -3.32 -5.42 13.46
N GLY A 136 -3.82 -4.51 12.62
CA GLY A 136 -4.95 -4.75 11.72
C GLY A 136 -4.51 -5.43 10.42
N TRP A 137 -5.17 -6.52 10.03
CA TRP A 137 -4.90 -7.20 8.74
C TRP A 137 -5.11 -6.25 7.55
N ARG A 138 -6.34 -5.78 7.37
CA ARG A 138 -6.71 -4.87 6.28
C ARG A 138 -6.00 -3.51 6.40
N ASP A 139 -5.81 -3.01 7.63
CA ASP A 139 -5.09 -1.76 7.88
C ASP A 139 -3.60 -1.86 7.44
N SER A 140 -2.94 -3.00 7.70
CA SER A 140 -1.55 -3.23 7.24
C SER A 140 -1.43 -3.28 5.71
N ILE A 141 -2.38 -3.93 5.03
CA ILE A 141 -2.37 -4.05 3.56
C ILE A 141 -2.62 -2.71 2.89
N VAL A 142 -3.64 -1.96 3.35
CA VAL A 142 -3.94 -0.61 2.82
C VAL A 142 -2.77 0.34 3.04
N THR A 143 -2.13 0.26 4.21
CA THR A 143 -0.94 1.09 4.50
C THR A 143 0.22 0.71 3.59
N LEU A 144 0.47 -0.59 3.38
CA LEU A 144 1.49 -1.08 2.47
C LEU A 144 1.25 -0.59 1.04
N GLN A 145 0.02 -0.65 0.53
CA GLN A 145 -0.33 -0.14 -0.81
C GLN A 145 -0.01 1.35 -0.94
N SER A 146 -0.27 2.12 0.12
CA SER A 146 -0.04 3.57 0.13
C SER A 146 1.45 3.94 0.05
N THR A 147 2.36 3.06 0.48
CA THR A 147 3.83 3.29 0.40
C THR A 147 4.34 3.49 -1.03
N LYS A 148 3.65 2.94 -2.03
CA LYS A 148 4.03 3.07 -3.45
C LYS A 148 4.12 4.53 -3.90
N ALA A 149 3.25 5.40 -3.39
CA ALA A 149 3.26 6.83 -3.71
C ALA A 149 4.40 7.60 -3.04
N PHE A 150 5.12 6.99 -2.10
CA PHE A 150 6.11 7.62 -1.23
C PHE A 150 7.45 6.86 -1.21
N GLY A 151 7.78 6.10 -2.26
CA GLY A 151 8.86 5.10 -2.31
C GLY A 151 10.07 5.38 -1.40
N VAL A 152 10.87 6.41 -1.71
CA VAL A 152 12.09 6.75 -0.94
C VAL A 152 11.76 7.03 0.53
N TRP A 153 10.79 7.90 0.80
CA TRP A 153 10.38 8.24 2.17
C TRP A 153 9.87 7.04 2.96
N ALA A 154 9.06 6.18 2.33
CA ALA A 154 8.47 5.03 3.00
C ALA A 154 9.50 3.95 3.35
N GLU A 155 10.54 3.79 2.53
CA GLU A 155 11.67 2.90 2.83
C GLU A 155 12.55 3.47 3.93
N ASP A 156 12.95 4.73 3.85
CA ASP A 156 13.82 5.38 4.85
C ASP A 156 13.18 5.42 6.24
N LEU A 157 11.86 5.63 6.29
CA LEU A 157 11.05 5.60 7.52
C LEU A 157 10.70 4.17 7.99
N GLY A 158 11.13 3.14 7.23
CA GLY A 158 10.87 1.74 7.52
C GLY A 158 9.39 1.35 7.55
N ILE A 159 8.51 2.09 6.88
CA ILE A 159 7.07 1.82 6.87
C ILE A 159 6.79 0.56 6.05
N THR A 160 7.38 0.46 4.86
CA THR A 160 7.17 -0.66 3.93
C THR A 160 7.57 -2.00 4.57
N SER A 161 8.79 -2.08 5.11
CA SER A 161 9.32 -3.30 5.74
C SER A 161 8.50 -3.73 6.95
N ARG A 162 8.11 -2.80 7.82
CA ARG A 162 7.27 -3.08 8.99
C ARG A 162 5.88 -3.61 8.60
N CYS A 163 5.26 -3.04 7.56
CA CYS A 163 3.99 -3.55 7.04
C CYS A 163 4.13 -4.96 6.46
N ILE A 164 5.18 -5.23 5.67
CA ILE A 164 5.46 -6.56 5.12
C ILE A 164 5.65 -7.59 6.24
N GLN A 165 6.46 -7.28 7.24
CA GLN A 165 6.70 -8.15 8.40
C GLN A 165 5.41 -8.40 9.19
N ALA A 166 4.57 -7.38 9.37
CA ALA A 166 3.29 -7.50 10.05
C ALA A 166 2.26 -8.35 9.28
N ILE A 167 2.28 -8.33 7.95
CA ILE A 167 1.45 -9.20 7.10
C ILE A 167 1.98 -10.63 7.18
N ALA A 168 3.29 -10.82 6.94
CA ALA A 168 3.93 -12.13 6.95
C ALA A 168 3.75 -12.84 8.31
N SER A 169 3.93 -12.14 9.43
CA SER A 169 3.74 -12.73 10.77
C SER A 169 2.31 -13.22 11.01
N LYS A 170 1.29 -12.52 10.51
CA LYS A 170 -0.12 -12.94 10.61
C LYS A 170 -0.42 -14.17 9.74
N VAL A 171 0.12 -14.21 8.53
CA VAL A 171 0.00 -15.40 7.65
C VAL A 171 0.71 -16.59 8.30
N LEU A 172 1.91 -16.40 8.82
CA LEU A 172 2.70 -17.46 9.47
C LEU A 172 2.06 -17.99 10.75
N ALA A 173 1.33 -17.15 11.48
CA ALA A 173 0.58 -17.57 12.67
C ALA A 173 -0.61 -18.48 12.31
N HIS A 174 -1.29 -18.21 11.18
CA HIS A 174 -2.47 -18.94 10.76
C HIS A 174 -2.54 -19.19 9.23
N PRO A 175 -1.67 -20.06 8.67
CA PRO A 175 -1.54 -20.22 7.21
C PRO A 175 -2.82 -20.68 6.50
N SER A 176 -3.62 -21.52 7.16
CA SER A 176 -4.83 -22.14 6.61
C SER A 176 -6.12 -21.40 6.95
N LYS A 177 -6.07 -20.28 7.71
CA LYS A 177 -7.27 -19.59 8.16
C LYS A 177 -7.83 -18.73 7.02
N VAL A 178 -9.03 -19.09 6.57
CA VAL A 178 -9.80 -18.48 5.47
C VAL A 178 -10.40 -17.11 5.85
N SER A 179 -10.01 -16.51 6.98
CA SER A 179 -10.41 -15.14 7.32
C SER A 179 -9.47 -14.50 8.33
N LEU A 180 -8.52 -13.71 7.84
CA LEU A 180 -7.79 -12.73 8.67
C LEU A 180 -8.61 -11.44 8.84
N SER A 181 -9.67 -11.28 8.04
CA SER A 181 -10.58 -10.13 8.04
C SER A 181 -11.63 -10.12 9.15
N HIS A 182 -11.77 -11.20 9.95
CA HIS A 182 -12.77 -11.29 11.04
C HIS A 182 -12.25 -10.97 12.45
N SER A 183 -11.04 -10.42 12.62
CA SER A 183 -10.61 -9.88 13.94
C SER A 183 -11.25 -8.53 14.28
N TYR A 184 -12.53 -8.35 13.94
CA TYR A 184 -13.37 -7.28 14.46
C TYR A 184 -14.26 -7.84 15.58
N SER A 185 -13.98 -7.42 16.81
CA SER A 185 -14.79 -7.54 18.02
C SER A 185 -15.98 -8.52 17.98
N ARG A 186 -15.83 -9.69 18.62
CA ARG A 186 -16.89 -10.24 19.46
C ARG A 186 -16.38 -10.38 20.89
N ARG A 187 -16.38 -9.26 21.61
CA ARG A 187 -16.77 -9.28 23.03
C ARG A 187 -18.26 -9.03 23.04
N GLY A 188 -19.02 -9.99 23.57
CA GLY A 188 -20.41 -9.77 23.97
C GLY A 188 -21.45 -10.57 23.20
N ARG A 189 -21.97 -11.59 23.90
CA ARG A 189 -23.37 -12.07 23.93
C ARG A 189 -23.67 -13.40 23.25
N ASP A 190 -23.99 -14.36 24.11
CA ASP A 190 -24.72 -15.60 23.88
C ASP A 190 -26.10 -15.32 23.25
N ASP A 191 -26.53 -16.13 22.28
CA ASP A 191 -27.84 -16.82 22.28
C ASP A 191 -28.09 -17.63 20.98
N ILE A 192 -28.23 -18.94 21.17
CA ILE A 192 -29.34 -19.85 20.78
C ILE A 192 -30.14 -19.53 19.50
N SER A 193 -30.10 -20.44 18.52
CA SER A 193 -31.24 -21.21 17.97
C SER A 193 -31.11 -21.52 16.47
N CYS A 194 -31.77 -22.61 16.07
CA CYS A 194 -31.64 -23.40 14.86
C CYS A 194 -32.81 -23.26 13.86
N ASN A 195 -32.56 -23.79 12.65
CA ASN A 195 -33.45 -24.22 11.56
C ASN A 195 -33.94 -23.21 10.49
N GLY A 196 -33.86 -23.66 9.23
CA GLY A 196 -34.61 -23.11 8.09
C GLY A 196 -33.89 -23.24 6.74
N SER A 197 -34.15 -24.32 6.03
CA SER A 197 -33.68 -24.65 4.68
C SER A 197 -34.08 -23.63 3.60
N GLU A 198 -33.12 -23.13 2.82
CA GLU A 198 -33.37 -22.64 1.46
C GLU A 198 -32.17 -22.93 0.54
N SER A 199 -32.48 -23.63 -0.56
CA SER A 199 -31.57 -23.97 -1.64
C SER A 199 -31.24 -22.72 -2.46
N MET A 200 -30.08 -22.12 -2.22
CA MET A 200 -29.47 -21.15 -3.12
C MET A 200 -28.09 -21.68 -3.54
N ARG A 201 -27.91 -21.90 -4.84
CA ARG A 201 -26.62 -22.15 -5.50
C ARG A 201 -25.71 -20.93 -5.31
N HIS A 202 -25.14 -20.78 -4.13
CA HIS A 202 -24.00 -19.90 -3.92
C HIS A 202 -22.77 -20.65 -4.43
N LYS A 203 -22.10 -20.10 -5.46
CA LYS A 203 -20.65 -20.29 -5.62
C LYS A 203 -20.05 -20.16 -4.22
N PRO A 204 -19.15 -21.05 -3.77
CA PRO A 204 -18.39 -20.76 -2.56
C PRO A 204 -17.52 -19.56 -2.90
N THR A 205 -18.02 -18.35 -2.65
CA THR A 205 -17.20 -17.18 -2.48
C THR A 205 -16.30 -17.54 -1.31
N THR A 206 -15.09 -17.99 -1.61
CA THR A 206 -13.97 -18.04 -0.67
C THR A 206 -13.55 -16.62 -0.29
N GLN A 207 -14.52 -15.72 -0.05
CA GLN A 207 -14.29 -14.40 0.50
C GLN A 207 -13.60 -14.58 1.85
N GLY A 208 -12.32 -14.24 1.91
CA GLY A 208 -11.56 -14.13 3.15
C GLY A 208 -10.20 -14.81 3.19
N TRP A 209 -9.79 -15.54 2.16
CA TRP A 209 -8.45 -16.14 2.17
C TRP A 209 -7.36 -15.05 2.01
N TRP A 210 -6.30 -15.13 2.82
CA TRP A 210 -5.23 -14.11 2.87
C TRP A 210 -4.60 -13.84 1.50
N ALA A 211 -4.56 -14.86 0.63
CA ALA A 211 -4.04 -14.80 -0.72
C ALA A 211 -4.81 -13.81 -1.61
N GLU A 212 -6.14 -13.70 -1.44
CA GLU A 212 -6.96 -12.78 -2.24
C GLU A 212 -6.69 -11.32 -1.87
N ASP A 213 -6.55 -11.04 -0.56
CA ASP A 213 -6.27 -9.71 -0.04
C ASP A 213 -4.85 -9.24 -0.45
N ILE A 214 -3.82 -10.09 -0.29
CA ILE A 214 -2.47 -9.72 -0.73
C ILE A 214 -2.36 -9.62 -2.24
N ALA A 215 -3.26 -10.27 -3.00
CA ALA A 215 -3.24 -10.17 -4.46
C ALA A 215 -3.65 -8.80 -5.00
N GLU A 216 -4.13 -7.90 -4.13
CA GLU A 216 -4.34 -6.49 -4.44
C GLU A 216 -3.03 -5.68 -4.48
N LEU A 217 -1.92 -6.25 -4.00
CA LEU A 217 -0.62 -5.59 -4.01
C LEU A 217 -0.05 -5.55 -5.44
N GLY A 218 0.61 -4.44 -5.78
CA GLY A 218 1.44 -4.36 -6.98
C GLY A 218 2.62 -5.33 -6.90
N ILE A 219 3.17 -5.72 -8.06
CA ILE A 219 4.12 -6.84 -8.17
C ILE A 219 5.34 -6.74 -7.23
N ASP A 220 5.93 -5.56 -7.08
CA ASP A 220 7.06 -5.35 -6.16
C ASP A 220 6.68 -5.69 -4.70
N LEU A 221 5.63 -5.06 -4.20
CA LEU A 221 5.14 -5.27 -2.83
C LEU A 221 4.64 -6.70 -2.63
N TYR A 222 3.97 -7.28 -3.62
CA TYR A 222 3.53 -8.67 -3.60
C TYR A 222 4.73 -9.62 -3.50
N TRP A 223 5.75 -9.42 -4.35
CA TRP A 223 6.96 -10.23 -4.34
C TRP A 223 7.67 -10.14 -3.00
N ARG A 224 7.90 -8.94 -2.46
CA ARG A 224 8.57 -8.74 -1.16
C ARG A 224 7.77 -9.38 -0.03
N THR A 225 6.44 -9.28 -0.08
CA THR A 225 5.55 -9.92 0.90
C THR A 225 5.62 -11.44 0.81
N MET A 226 5.59 -12.01 -0.40
CA MET A 226 5.69 -13.45 -0.60
C MET A 226 7.05 -14.01 -0.20
N ILE A 227 8.15 -13.29 -0.44
CA ILE A 227 9.48 -13.67 0.05
C ILE A 227 9.49 -13.71 1.58
N ALA A 228 8.95 -12.69 2.24
CA ALA A 228 8.85 -12.67 3.70
C ALA A 228 8.03 -13.86 4.23
N ILE A 229 6.89 -14.18 3.62
CA ILE A 229 6.06 -15.34 3.97
C ILE A 229 6.83 -16.65 3.75
N LYS A 230 7.48 -16.84 2.59
CA LYS A 230 8.25 -18.05 2.27
C LYS A 230 9.42 -18.24 3.22
N SER A 231 10.15 -17.17 3.55
CA SER A 231 11.30 -17.21 4.46
C SER A 231 10.92 -17.65 5.87
N GLY A 232 9.65 -17.49 6.27
CA GLY A 232 9.15 -17.97 7.55
C GLY A 232 8.99 -19.48 7.65
N GLY A 233 9.01 -20.23 6.53
CA GLY A 233 9.04 -21.70 6.49
C GLY A 233 7.82 -22.45 7.03
N LYS A 234 6.83 -21.75 7.61
CA LYS A 234 5.64 -22.38 8.23
C LYS A 234 4.45 -22.55 7.29
N VAL A 235 4.49 -21.93 6.11
CA VAL A 235 3.39 -22.01 5.15
C VAL A 235 3.60 -23.20 4.21
N PRO A 236 2.68 -24.17 4.17
CA PRO A 236 2.72 -25.27 3.21
C PRO A 236 2.89 -24.80 1.77
N SER A 237 3.75 -25.48 1.00
CA SER A 237 4.06 -25.07 -0.37
C SER A 237 2.86 -25.08 -1.31
N ASN A 238 1.87 -25.95 -1.09
CA ASN A 238 0.62 -25.94 -1.85
C ASN A 238 -0.17 -24.63 -1.66
N LEU A 239 -0.20 -24.07 -0.44
CA LEU A 239 -0.85 -22.77 -0.19
C LEU A 239 -0.10 -21.62 -0.87
N ILE A 240 1.24 -21.68 -0.92
CA ILE A 240 2.04 -20.72 -1.69
C ILE A 240 1.72 -20.83 -3.18
N GLY A 241 1.63 -22.05 -3.72
CA GLY A 241 1.25 -22.29 -5.11
C GLY A 241 -0.14 -21.76 -5.46
N ASP A 242 -1.12 -22.00 -4.58
CA ASP A 242 -2.47 -21.48 -4.76
C ASP A 242 -2.54 -19.95 -4.65
N ALA A 243 -1.77 -19.34 -3.75
CA ALA A 243 -1.68 -17.88 -3.65
C ALA A 243 -1.10 -17.25 -4.93
N LEU A 244 -0.06 -17.86 -5.50
CA LEU A 244 0.51 -17.43 -6.78
C LEU A 244 -0.47 -17.63 -7.95
N ARG A 245 -1.26 -18.70 -7.92
CA ARG A 245 -2.32 -18.96 -8.91
C ARG A 245 -3.39 -17.88 -8.86
N ILE A 246 -3.84 -17.49 -7.66
CA ILE A 246 -4.80 -16.38 -7.48
C ILE A 246 -4.21 -15.09 -8.02
N TYR A 247 -2.97 -14.77 -7.65
CA TYR A 247 -2.30 -13.56 -8.12
C TYR A 247 -2.19 -13.51 -9.65
N ALA A 248 -1.69 -14.59 -10.24
CA ALA A 248 -1.59 -14.74 -11.69
C ALA A 248 -2.96 -14.60 -12.36
N SER A 249 -4.01 -15.23 -11.84
CA SER A 249 -5.35 -15.12 -12.42
C SER A 249 -5.91 -13.69 -12.44
N ARG A 250 -5.54 -12.88 -11.44
CA ARG A 250 -5.98 -11.49 -11.31
C ARG A 250 -5.22 -10.54 -12.24
N TRP A 251 -3.90 -10.71 -12.35
CA TRP A 251 -3.03 -9.80 -13.09
C TRP A 251 -2.68 -10.27 -14.50
N LEU A 252 -3.03 -11.51 -14.85
CA LEU A 252 -2.85 -12.08 -16.20
C LEU A 252 -4.15 -12.63 -16.84
N PRO A 253 -5.33 -11.96 -16.73
CA PRO A 253 -6.62 -12.55 -17.14
C PRO A 253 -6.77 -12.74 -18.66
N ASN A 254 -5.98 -12.07 -19.49
CA ASN A 254 -6.15 -12.02 -20.95
C ASN A 254 -4.94 -12.49 -21.76
N LEU A 255 -4.00 -13.26 -21.20
CA LEU A 255 -2.85 -13.80 -21.95
C LEU A 255 -3.24 -14.54 -23.24
N SER A 256 -4.43 -15.16 -23.26
CA SER A 256 -4.98 -15.82 -24.45
C SER A 256 -5.34 -14.86 -25.58
N LYS A 257 -5.69 -13.60 -25.29
CA LYS A 257 -5.98 -12.59 -26.34
C LYS A 257 -4.71 -12.12 -27.06
N TYR A 258 -3.56 -12.12 -26.39
CA TYR A 258 -2.28 -11.77 -27.02
C TYR A 258 -1.83 -12.79 -28.08
N VAL A 259 -2.32 -14.03 -28.01
CA VAL A 259 -2.12 -15.05 -29.06
C VAL A 259 -2.77 -14.63 -30.39
N ASN A 260 -3.84 -13.84 -30.35
CA ASN A 260 -4.52 -13.38 -31.57
C ASN A 260 -3.85 -12.15 -32.19
N ILE A 261 -3.13 -11.35 -31.40
CA ILE A 261 -2.43 -10.15 -31.90
C ILE A 261 -1.23 -10.52 -32.79
N GLU A 262 -0.57 -11.66 -32.54
CA GLU A 262 0.48 -12.18 -33.44
C GLU A 262 -0.04 -12.56 -34.83
N LYS A 263 -1.37 -12.70 -35.03
CA LYS A 263 -1.95 -12.96 -36.35
C LYS A 263 -2.36 -11.70 -37.12
N GLU A 264 -2.40 -10.53 -36.48
CA GLU A 264 -2.94 -9.29 -37.08
C GLU A 264 -1.92 -8.13 -37.11
N ALA A 265 -0.73 -8.28 -36.54
CA ALA A 265 0.30 -7.24 -36.49
C ALA A 265 1.13 -7.14 -37.80
N GLU A 266 0.46 -6.85 -38.92
CA GLU A 266 1.06 -6.33 -40.17
C GLU A 266 0.69 -4.86 -40.44
N SER A 267 0.16 -4.12 -39.45
CA SER A 267 -0.17 -2.69 -39.61
C SER A 267 0.48 -1.78 -38.56
N ASP A 268 1.00 -0.64 -39.05
CA ASP A 268 2.26 -0.03 -38.61
C ASP A 268 2.10 1.13 -37.60
N HIS A 269 1.09 1.11 -36.73
CA HIS A 269 0.84 2.22 -35.79
C HIS A 269 0.56 1.85 -34.32
N GLU A 270 0.62 0.57 -33.92
CA GLU A 270 0.35 0.09 -32.54
C GLU A 270 1.57 -0.52 -31.80
N LEU A 271 2.79 -0.29 -32.28
CA LEU A 271 3.98 -1.01 -31.80
C LEU A 271 4.47 -0.57 -30.41
N ASP A 272 4.29 0.69 -30.01
CA ASP A 272 4.94 1.23 -28.81
C ASP A 272 4.18 0.87 -27.51
N SER A 273 2.86 1.09 -27.51
CA SER A 273 1.97 0.71 -26.39
C SER A 273 1.96 -0.81 -26.16
N THR A 274 1.97 -1.59 -27.23
CA THR A 274 2.01 -3.06 -27.17
C THR A 274 3.33 -3.58 -26.59
N ARG A 275 4.46 -2.94 -26.91
CA ARG A 275 5.79 -3.31 -26.35
C ARG A 275 5.89 -3.01 -24.86
N GLU A 276 5.34 -1.89 -24.40
CA GLU A 276 5.34 -1.53 -22.97
C GLU A 276 4.43 -2.45 -22.15
N VAL A 277 3.27 -2.83 -22.68
CA VAL A 277 2.37 -3.81 -22.05
C VAL A 277 3.04 -5.19 -21.96
N THR A 278 3.74 -5.60 -23.01
CA THR A 278 4.47 -6.87 -23.05
C THR A 278 5.62 -6.90 -22.03
N SER A 279 6.35 -5.79 -21.86
CA SER A 279 7.45 -5.72 -20.88
C SER A 279 6.95 -5.77 -19.43
N LYS A 280 5.83 -5.11 -19.11
CA LYS A 280 5.18 -5.19 -17.79
C LYS A 280 4.68 -6.60 -17.48
N HIS A 281 4.04 -7.26 -18.43
CA HIS A 281 3.64 -8.67 -18.26
C HIS A 281 4.83 -9.62 -18.14
N ARG A 282 5.95 -9.33 -18.80
CA ARG A 282 7.19 -10.12 -18.67
C ARG A 282 7.72 -10.06 -17.25
N LEU A 283 7.87 -8.86 -16.69
CA LEU A 283 8.36 -8.66 -15.32
C LEU A 283 7.44 -9.34 -14.29
N LEU A 284 6.13 -9.19 -14.47
CA LEU A 284 5.12 -9.86 -13.65
C LEU A 284 5.29 -11.39 -13.67
N LEU A 285 5.46 -11.96 -14.86
CA LEU A 285 5.57 -13.40 -15.07
C LEU A 285 6.89 -13.97 -14.51
N GLU A 286 8.01 -13.31 -14.78
CA GLU A 286 9.32 -13.68 -14.22
C GLU A 286 9.31 -13.61 -12.69
N SER A 287 8.66 -12.58 -12.12
CA SER A 287 8.49 -12.43 -10.67
C SER A 287 7.65 -13.57 -10.07
N ILE A 288 6.52 -13.93 -10.69
CA ILE A 288 5.70 -15.07 -10.25
C ILE A 288 6.50 -16.38 -10.31
N ILE A 289 7.26 -16.59 -11.39
CA ILE A 289 8.06 -17.82 -11.57
C ILE A 289 9.17 -17.91 -10.51
N SER A 290 9.82 -16.80 -10.17
CA SER A 290 10.81 -16.75 -9.09
C SER A 290 10.23 -17.14 -7.72
N LEU A 291 8.92 -16.94 -7.52
CA LEU A 291 8.23 -17.25 -6.28
C LEU A 291 7.70 -18.69 -6.23
N LEU A 292 7.67 -19.43 -7.33
CA LEU A 292 7.14 -20.80 -7.36
C LEU A 292 7.89 -21.73 -6.38
N PRO A 293 7.20 -22.50 -5.53
CA PRO A 293 7.81 -23.51 -4.68
C PRO A 293 8.59 -24.56 -5.47
N ALA A 294 9.65 -25.11 -4.87
CA ALA A 294 10.44 -26.18 -5.47
C ALA A 294 9.86 -27.58 -5.21
N GLU A 295 9.02 -27.72 -4.19
CA GLU A 295 8.42 -28.99 -3.78
C GLU A 295 7.47 -29.55 -4.83
N LYS A 296 7.55 -30.88 -5.03
CA LYS A 296 6.63 -31.62 -5.90
C LYS A 296 5.18 -31.47 -5.39
N GLY A 297 4.22 -31.36 -6.31
CA GLY A 297 2.79 -31.25 -5.97
C GLY A 297 2.34 -29.91 -5.36
N ALA A 298 3.27 -28.98 -5.08
CA ALA A 298 2.94 -27.66 -4.54
C ALA A 298 2.13 -26.77 -5.51
N VAL A 299 2.20 -27.06 -6.80
CA VAL A 299 1.57 -26.27 -7.86
C VAL A 299 0.96 -27.23 -8.87
N SER A 300 -0.25 -26.97 -9.36
CA SER A 300 -0.90 -27.85 -10.34
C SER A 300 -0.21 -27.81 -11.71
N SER A 301 -0.11 -28.96 -12.38
CA SER A 301 0.49 -29.08 -13.72
C SER A 301 -0.24 -28.19 -14.73
N SER A 302 -1.56 -28.06 -14.60
CA SER A 302 -2.37 -27.18 -15.45
C SER A 302 -2.01 -25.70 -15.29
N PHE A 303 -1.65 -25.25 -14.09
CA PHE A 303 -1.19 -23.88 -13.87
C PHE A 303 0.23 -23.68 -14.41
N LEU A 304 1.16 -24.61 -14.18
CA LEU A 304 2.51 -24.52 -14.74
C LEU A 304 2.50 -24.50 -16.28
N LEU A 305 1.65 -25.33 -16.92
CA LEU A 305 1.47 -25.33 -18.37
C LEU A 305 0.90 -24.00 -18.90
N LYS A 306 -0.03 -23.37 -18.16
CA LYS A 306 -0.55 -22.04 -18.50
C LYS A 306 0.54 -20.98 -18.40
N LEU A 307 1.37 -21.01 -17.35
CA LEU A 307 2.52 -20.12 -17.23
C LEU A 307 3.52 -20.36 -18.37
N LEU A 308 3.80 -21.61 -18.75
CA LEU A 308 4.76 -21.93 -19.83
C LEU A 308 4.31 -21.38 -21.17
N LYS A 309 3.02 -21.53 -21.49
CA LYS A 309 2.40 -20.88 -22.65
C LYS A 309 2.57 -19.36 -22.58
N ALA A 310 2.34 -18.76 -21.42
CA ALA A 310 2.50 -17.32 -21.21
C ALA A 310 3.93 -16.84 -21.46
N VAL A 311 4.95 -17.53 -20.94
CA VAL A 311 6.35 -17.05 -21.11
C VAL A 311 6.84 -17.21 -22.55
N ASN A 312 6.27 -18.16 -23.30
CA ASN A 312 6.52 -18.27 -24.73
C ASN A 312 5.95 -17.09 -25.51
N ILE A 313 4.70 -16.70 -25.23
CA ILE A 313 4.03 -15.54 -25.85
C ILE A 313 4.79 -14.25 -25.55
N VAL A 314 5.16 -14.04 -24.28
CA VAL A 314 5.80 -12.80 -23.83
C VAL A 314 7.32 -12.76 -24.16
N LYS A 315 7.83 -13.78 -24.87
CA LYS A 315 9.25 -13.93 -25.22
C LYS A 315 10.17 -13.72 -24.00
N ALA A 316 9.83 -14.33 -22.87
CA ALA A 316 10.64 -14.25 -21.66
C ALA A 316 12.01 -14.94 -21.85
N SER A 317 12.92 -14.68 -20.92
CA SER A 317 14.29 -15.21 -20.92
C SER A 317 14.34 -16.74 -21.11
N SER A 318 15.36 -17.23 -21.82
CA SER A 318 15.55 -18.67 -22.08
C SER A 318 15.72 -19.48 -20.79
N SER A 319 16.36 -18.90 -19.77
CA SER A 319 16.48 -19.46 -18.43
C SER A 319 15.12 -19.69 -17.77
N THR A 320 14.23 -18.71 -17.82
CA THR A 320 12.87 -18.79 -17.27
C THR A 320 12.04 -19.87 -17.99
N LYS A 321 12.17 -19.96 -19.32
CA LYS A 321 11.53 -21.03 -20.12
C LYS A 321 12.01 -22.42 -19.72
N MET A 322 13.32 -22.59 -19.63
CA MET A 322 13.95 -23.87 -19.31
C MET A 322 13.60 -24.34 -17.90
N GLU A 323 13.66 -23.45 -16.90
CA GLU A 323 13.31 -23.80 -15.52
C GLU A 323 11.85 -24.21 -15.40
N LEU A 324 10.94 -23.51 -16.07
CA LEU A 324 9.53 -23.85 -16.03
C LEU A 324 9.23 -25.15 -16.79
N ALA A 325 9.86 -25.39 -17.94
CA ALA A 325 9.74 -26.64 -18.68
C ALA A 325 10.25 -27.84 -17.86
N ARG A 326 11.38 -27.68 -17.15
CA ARG A 326 11.92 -28.69 -16.23
C ARG A 326 10.92 -29.03 -15.13
N ARG A 327 10.29 -28.03 -14.50
CA ARG A 327 9.26 -28.26 -13.46
C ARG A 327 8.02 -28.96 -13.99
N VAL A 328 7.59 -28.64 -15.21
CA VAL A 328 6.47 -29.32 -15.88
C VAL A 328 6.82 -30.79 -16.15
N GLY A 329 8.02 -31.07 -16.65
CA GLY A 329 8.49 -32.44 -16.91
C GLY A 329 8.46 -33.32 -15.66
N ILE A 330 9.02 -32.83 -14.55
CA ILE A 330 9.05 -33.53 -13.26
C ILE A 330 7.64 -33.87 -12.75
N GLN A 331 6.64 -33.02 -13.02
CA GLN A 331 5.26 -33.29 -12.59
C GLN A 331 4.49 -34.23 -13.52
N LEU A 332 4.92 -34.36 -14.79
CA LEU A 332 4.25 -35.21 -15.78
C LEU A 332 4.74 -36.65 -15.73
N GLU A 333 6.03 -36.88 -15.46
CA GLU A 333 6.60 -38.23 -15.33
C GLU A 333 5.83 -39.07 -14.29
N ASP A 334 5.40 -38.47 -13.17
CA ASP A 334 4.66 -39.13 -12.09
C ASP A 334 3.14 -39.31 -12.38
N ALA A 335 2.58 -38.70 -13.44
CA ALA A 335 1.16 -38.90 -13.82
C ALA A 335 0.94 -40.10 -14.76
N THR A 336 2.03 -40.70 -15.23
CA THR A 336 2.08 -41.82 -16.17
C THR A 336 2.41 -43.16 -15.51
N CYS A 337 2.51 -43.20 -14.17
CA CYS A 337 2.75 -44.41 -13.39
C CYS A 337 1.47 -44.94 -12.72
#